data_AF-A0AAX6DL06-F1
#
_entry.id   AF-A0AAX6DL06-F1
#
_cell.length_a   1.000
_cell.length_b   1.000
_cell.length_c   1.000
_cell.angle_alpha   90.00
_cell.angle_beta   90.00
_cell.angle_gamma   90.00
#
_symmetry.space_group_name_H-M   'P 1'
#
loop_
_entity.id
_entity.type
_entity.pdbx_description
1 polymer ?
#
loop_
_entity_poly.entity_id
_entity_poly.type
_entity_poly.pdbx_seq_one_letter_code
_entity_poly.pdbx_strand_id
1 'polypeptide(L)'
;MASQRRIGSLARHFRPLFFSNHSINSSQVIPLPIPHFPALGNPNPRNWFVGPLGSLSTRCFSSRPPESSGEDEDEEDEDEDEAGGEEEEEEDDDDDGERCNGTVTKYRVSGKSEEEKVSEAAEIGYRVVGPLDPSEKPFKPWELAFAVVQIGSHQFKVSNGDSIFTERLKFCDVNDKLILDKVLMLGSTAETIIGRPVLPDAAVHAVVEEHALDAKVIIFKKKRRKNYRRTRGHRQELTKLRITDIQGIEKSGVAVAA
;
A
#
# COMPACT_ATOMS: atom_id res chain seq x y z
N MET A 1 45.14 -17.56 44.00
CA MET A 1 44.10 -17.84 45.01
C MET A 1 42.78 -17.29 44.47
N ALA A 2 42.06 -18.07 43.66
CA ALA A 2 40.97 -18.95 44.09
C ALA A 2 39.75 -18.21 44.64
N SER A 3 38.69 -18.06 43.84
CA SER A 3 37.33 -18.48 44.22
C SER A 3 36.38 -18.37 43.02
N GLN A 4 36.00 -19.53 42.49
CA GLN A 4 34.91 -19.71 41.53
C GLN A 4 33.56 -19.51 42.26
N ARG A 5 32.61 -18.80 41.67
CA ARG A 5 31.19 -18.85 42.09
C ARG A 5 30.35 -19.50 41.01
N ARG A 6 29.53 -20.43 41.50
CA ARG A 6 28.84 -21.50 40.80
C ARG A 6 27.59 -21.02 40.06
N ILE A 7 27.28 -21.80 39.04
CA ILE A 7 26.08 -21.83 38.22
C ILE A 7 24.93 -22.42 39.06
N GLY A 8 23.74 -21.82 39.01
CA GLY A 8 22.53 -22.34 39.63
C GLY A 8 21.40 -22.43 38.60
N SER A 9 21.21 -23.62 38.03
CA SER A 9 20.08 -23.97 37.16
C SER A 9 18.83 -24.23 37.99
N LEU A 10 17.71 -23.59 37.65
CA LEU A 10 16.39 -23.90 38.23
C LEU A 10 15.47 -24.40 37.13
N ALA A 11 15.44 -25.73 36.97
CA ALA A 11 14.43 -26.44 36.21
C ALA A 11 13.10 -26.42 36.99
N ARG A 12 12.05 -25.84 36.42
CA ARG A 12 10.68 -26.01 36.93
C ARG A 12 9.95 -27.04 36.10
N HIS A 13 9.40 -28.00 36.82
CA HIS A 13 8.83 -29.23 36.32
C HIS A 13 7.50 -28.98 35.59
N PHE A 14 7.36 -29.67 34.45
CA PHE A 14 6.10 -29.95 33.78
C PHE A 14 5.17 -30.76 34.70
N ARG A 15 3.88 -30.40 34.72
CA ARG A 15 2.79 -31.31 35.12
C ARG A 15 1.72 -31.27 34.02
N PRO A 16 1.43 -32.38 33.32
CA PRO A 16 0.26 -32.47 32.47
C PRO A 16 -0.96 -32.79 33.34
N LEU A 17 -1.99 -31.94 33.29
CA LEU A 17 -3.30 -32.30 33.79
C LEU A 17 -4.04 -33.04 32.68
N PHE A 18 -4.10 -34.36 32.83
CA PHE A 18 -5.12 -35.20 32.24
C PHE A 18 -6.48 -34.75 32.77
N PHE A 19 -7.42 -34.38 31.91
CA PHE A 19 -8.84 -34.46 32.23
C PHE A 19 -9.63 -35.04 31.05
N SER A 20 -10.54 -35.89 31.49
CA SER A 20 -11.41 -36.83 30.81
C SER A 20 -12.37 -36.24 29.77
N ASN A 21 -12.57 -37.02 28.71
CA ASN A 21 -13.73 -36.98 27.82
C ASN A 21 -15.05 -36.93 28.60
N HIS A 22 -15.87 -35.91 28.38
CA HIS A 22 -17.33 -35.98 28.54
C HIS A 22 -18.00 -35.56 27.24
N SER A 23 -18.66 -36.54 26.62
CA SER A 23 -19.64 -36.38 25.56
C SER A 23 -20.86 -35.65 26.13
N ILE A 24 -21.22 -34.50 25.55
CA ILE A 24 -22.52 -33.88 25.78
C ILE A 24 -23.13 -33.58 24.42
N ASN A 25 -24.09 -34.43 24.06
CA ASN A 25 -25.09 -34.22 23.03
C ASN A 25 -26.18 -33.27 23.59
N SER A 26 -26.99 -32.72 22.69
CA SER A 26 -28.29 -32.05 22.93
C SER A 26 -28.31 -30.51 22.91
N SER A 27 -28.50 -29.99 21.69
CA SER A 27 -29.50 -28.97 21.31
C SER A 27 -30.17 -28.17 22.44
N GLN A 28 -29.87 -26.87 22.55
CA GLN A 28 -30.85 -25.78 22.77
C GLN A 28 -30.26 -24.44 22.25
N VAL A 29 -30.92 -23.86 21.24
CA VAL A 29 -30.65 -22.51 20.74
C VAL A 29 -31.43 -21.53 21.61
N ILE A 30 -30.74 -20.60 22.27
CA ILE A 30 -31.37 -19.47 22.97
C ILE A 30 -31.23 -18.24 22.06
N PRO A 31 -32.33 -17.60 21.61
CA PRO A 31 -32.23 -16.37 20.84
C PRO A 31 -31.92 -15.17 21.74
N LEU A 32 -30.95 -14.35 21.32
CA LEU A 32 -30.61 -13.07 21.95
C LEU A 32 -31.71 -12.02 21.68
N PRO A 33 -32.06 -11.16 22.65
CA PRO A 33 -33.06 -10.12 22.43
C PRO A 33 -32.50 -8.97 21.57
N ILE A 34 -33.25 -8.61 20.54
CA ILE A 34 -32.99 -7.46 19.67
C ILE A 34 -33.28 -6.16 20.45
N PRO A 35 -32.34 -5.21 20.57
CA PRO A 35 -32.64 -3.92 21.19
C PRO A 35 -33.52 -3.07 20.28
N HIS A 36 -34.69 -2.67 20.79
CA HIS A 36 -35.54 -1.64 20.20
C HIS A 36 -34.86 -0.27 20.35
N PHE A 37 -34.46 0.34 19.23
CA PHE A 37 -34.08 1.76 19.20
C PHE A 37 -35.34 2.62 19.09
N PRO A 38 -35.58 3.59 20.00
CA PRO A 38 -36.66 4.55 19.83
C PRO A 38 -36.34 5.51 18.68
N ALA A 39 -37.30 5.68 17.78
CA ALA A 39 -37.23 6.62 16.66
C ALA A 39 -37.12 8.07 17.19
N LEU A 40 -36.00 8.72 16.93
CA LEU A 40 -35.88 10.18 17.08
C LEU A 40 -36.70 10.84 15.98
N GLY A 41 -37.73 11.58 16.41
CA GLY A 41 -38.62 12.32 15.53
C GLY A 41 -37.90 13.41 14.74
N ASN A 42 -38.25 13.52 13.46
CA ASN A 42 -37.94 14.65 12.60
C ASN A 42 -38.49 15.96 13.20
N PRO A 43 -37.67 17.01 13.40
CA PRO A 43 -38.19 18.36 13.51
C PRO A 43 -38.29 18.96 12.10
N ASN A 44 -39.51 19.12 11.62
CA ASN A 44 -39.82 19.93 10.45
C ASN A 44 -39.59 21.42 10.78
N PRO A 45 -39.07 22.25 9.87
CA PRO A 45 -38.80 23.65 10.15
C PRO A 45 -40.02 24.51 9.80
N ARG A 46 -40.46 25.39 10.70
CA ARG A 46 -40.99 26.74 10.36
C ARG A 46 -41.54 27.53 11.55
N ASN A 47 -41.24 28.84 11.47
CA ASN A 47 -41.91 30.01 12.04
C ASN A 47 -41.74 30.27 13.54
N TRP A 48 -41.63 31.50 14.04
CA TRP A 48 -41.36 32.86 13.52
C TRP A 48 -41.33 33.78 14.77
N PHE A 49 -40.72 34.97 14.63
CA PHE A 49 -41.03 36.22 15.34
C PHE A 49 -40.31 36.64 16.65
N VAL A 50 -39.47 37.70 16.47
CA VAL A 50 -39.45 39.03 17.14
C VAL A 50 -38.73 39.26 18.49
N GLY A 51 -37.48 39.78 18.38
CA GLY A 51 -36.91 41.04 18.95
C GLY A 51 -36.81 41.27 20.47
N PRO A 52 -36.16 42.37 20.95
CA PRO A 52 -35.11 43.23 20.37
C PRO A 52 -33.89 43.49 21.33
N LEU A 53 -32.90 44.21 20.79
CA LEU A 53 -31.74 44.95 21.36
C LEU A 53 -31.38 44.85 22.87
N GLY A 54 -30.09 44.59 23.13
CA GLY A 54 -29.45 44.86 24.43
C GLY A 54 -27.92 44.89 24.33
N SER A 55 -27.35 46.07 24.59
CA SER A 55 -25.92 46.41 24.68
C SER A 55 -25.25 45.86 25.96
N LEU A 56 -23.92 46.01 26.03
CA LEU A 56 -22.95 45.80 27.14
C LEU A 56 -22.14 44.50 26.99
N SER A 57 -20.85 44.48 26.64
CA SER A 57 -19.67 45.26 27.04
C SER A 57 -19.26 45.15 28.51
N THR A 58 -18.13 44.46 28.67
CA THR A 58 -17.11 44.46 29.74
C THR A 58 -17.14 43.36 30.80
N ARG A 59 -15.92 42.84 31.00
CA ARG A 59 -15.29 42.23 32.19
C ARG A 59 -15.43 40.72 32.40
N CYS A 60 -14.34 40.02 32.06
CA CYS A 60 -13.82 38.98 32.93
C CYS A 60 -12.43 39.37 33.43
N PHE A 61 -12.21 39.02 34.68
CA PHE A 61 -11.20 39.47 35.63
C PHE A 61 -10.45 38.22 36.07
N SER A 62 -9.13 38.16 35.94
CA SER A 62 -8.29 37.33 36.82
C SER A 62 -6.81 37.74 36.73
N SER A 63 -6.40 38.55 37.72
CA SER A 63 -5.23 38.38 38.59
C SER A 63 -3.91 37.78 38.03
N ARG A 64 -2.88 38.64 37.99
CA ARG A 64 -1.42 38.40 38.19
C ARG A 64 -1.09 38.29 39.71
N PRO A 65 0.16 38.02 40.19
CA PRO A 65 1.29 37.18 39.72
C PRO A 65 1.91 36.36 40.92
N PRO A 66 3.13 35.76 40.85
CA PRO A 66 4.33 36.53 41.23
C PRO A 66 5.59 36.22 40.42
N GLU A 67 6.59 37.05 40.71
CA GLU A 67 7.86 37.32 40.06
C GLU A 67 8.90 36.20 40.28
N SER A 68 9.75 36.00 39.27
CA SER A 68 11.00 35.24 39.34
C SER A 68 11.97 35.92 38.40
N SER A 69 12.89 36.68 38.99
CA SER A 69 14.07 37.27 38.38
C SER A 69 14.92 36.18 37.72
N GLY A 70 14.95 36.15 36.40
CA GLY A 70 15.96 35.48 35.60
C GLY A 70 16.62 36.54 34.73
N GLU A 71 17.93 36.64 34.85
CA GLU A 71 18.80 37.53 34.09
C GLU A 71 18.79 37.03 32.63
N ASP A 72 18.18 37.79 31.72
CA ASP A 72 18.33 37.59 30.28
C ASP A 72 19.58 38.39 29.88
N GLU A 73 20.68 37.68 29.62
CA GLU A 73 21.87 38.24 28.99
C GLU A 73 21.52 38.56 27.53
N ASP A 74 21.61 39.85 27.20
CA ASP A 74 21.53 40.38 25.85
C ASP A 74 22.74 39.85 25.05
N GLU A 75 22.55 38.78 24.26
CA GLU A 75 23.48 38.46 23.18
C GLU A 75 23.19 39.40 22.01
N GLU A 76 24.06 40.41 21.88
CA GLU A 76 24.21 41.26 20.71
C GLU A 76 24.68 40.37 19.54
N ASP A 77 23.75 39.96 18.67
CA ASP A 77 24.11 39.42 17.35
C ASP A 77 24.65 40.59 16.50
N GLU A 78 25.98 40.75 16.52
CA GLU A 78 26.71 41.68 15.66
C GLU A 78 26.51 41.30 14.18
N ASP A 79 26.01 42.27 13.41
CA ASP A 79 25.94 42.25 11.96
C ASP A 79 27.37 42.27 11.37
N GLU A 80 27.82 41.15 10.79
CA GLU A 80 28.94 41.17 9.84
C GLU A 80 28.40 41.03 8.40
N ASP A 81 28.21 42.19 7.78
CA ASP A 81 28.11 42.39 6.34
C ASP A 81 29.47 42.07 5.69
N GLU A 82 29.66 40.86 5.18
CA GLU A 82 30.73 40.56 4.20
C GLU A 82 30.12 40.44 2.80
N ALA A 83 30.13 41.58 2.11
CA ALA A 83 29.92 41.69 0.68
C ALA A 83 31.14 41.11 -0.07
N GLY A 84 31.08 39.82 -0.39
CA GLY A 84 32.02 39.16 -1.30
C GLY A 84 31.34 38.84 -2.62
N GLY A 85 31.48 39.72 -3.61
CA GLY A 85 31.18 39.39 -4.99
C GLY A 85 32.27 38.46 -5.52
N GLU A 86 31.88 37.26 -5.89
CA GLU A 86 32.65 36.44 -6.82
C GLU A 86 31.84 36.42 -8.12
N GLU A 87 32.34 37.22 -9.07
CA GLU A 87 32.02 37.11 -10.47
C GLU A 87 32.48 35.70 -10.91
N GLU A 88 31.54 34.75 -11.00
CA GLU A 88 31.81 33.54 -11.77
C GLU A 88 31.92 33.99 -13.23
N GLU A 89 33.16 34.10 -13.70
CA GLU A 89 33.51 34.27 -15.11
C GLU A 89 32.78 33.19 -15.91
N GLU A 90 31.90 33.62 -16.82
CA GLU A 90 31.38 32.73 -17.85
C GLU A 90 32.56 32.35 -18.75
N GLU A 91 33.16 31.17 -18.52
CA GLU A 91 34.01 30.52 -19.51
C GLU A 91 33.12 30.18 -20.71
N ASP A 92 33.16 31.05 -21.72
CA ASP A 92 32.75 30.72 -23.08
C ASP A 92 33.70 29.62 -23.60
N ASP A 93 33.34 28.37 -23.36
CA ASP A 93 33.89 27.21 -24.07
C ASP A 93 33.52 27.35 -25.56
N ASP A 94 34.38 28.05 -26.32
CA ASP A 94 34.45 27.93 -27.76
C ASP A 94 34.77 26.45 -28.08
N ASP A 95 33.74 25.62 -28.23
CA ASP A 95 33.81 24.26 -28.79
C ASP A 95 34.27 24.35 -30.24
N ASP A 96 35.59 24.43 -30.41
CA ASP A 96 36.29 24.28 -31.66
C ASP A 96 36.13 22.84 -32.12
N GLY A 97 35.06 22.63 -32.88
CA GLY A 97 34.69 21.38 -33.51
C GLY A 97 35.84 20.72 -34.27
N GLU A 98 36.62 19.91 -33.56
CA GLU A 98 37.50 18.93 -34.15
C GLU A 98 36.65 17.73 -34.59
N ARG A 99 36.48 17.64 -35.90
CA ARG A 99 35.91 16.49 -36.59
C ARG A 99 36.80 15.27 -36.36
N CYS A 100 36.58 14.60 -35.24
CA CYS A 100 37.13 13.29 -34.94
C CYS A 100 36.37 12.23 -35.74
N ASN A 101 36.97 11.76 -36.83
CA ASN A 101 36.60 10.49 -37.45
C ASN A 101 37.04 9.35 -36.53
N GLY A 102 36.27 9.07 -35.49
CA GLY A 102 36.54 8.08 -34.47
C GLY A 102 35.27 7.36 -34.07
N THR A 103 35.18 6.09 -34.48
CA THR A 103 34.23 5.04 -34.08
C THR A 103 33.15 5.44 -33.07
N VAL A 104 31.89 5.39 -33.50
CA VAL A 104 30.68 5.39 -32.67
C VAL A 104 30.94 4.57 -31.40
N THR A 105 31.22 5.23 -30.28
CA THR A 105 31.15 4.62 -28.96
C THR A 105 29.68 4.36 -28.70
N LYS A 106 29.26 3.19 -29.18
CA LYS A 106 28.03 2.50 -28.85
C LYS A 106 27.92 2.53 -27.33
N TYR A 107 27.13 3.47 -26.78
CA TYR A 107 26.71 3.39 -25.38
C TYR A 107 26.17 1.97 -25.21
N ARG A 108 26.94 1.12 -24.54
CA ARG A 108 26.53 -0.23 -24.23
C ARG A 108 25.41 -0.04 -23.22
N VAL A 109 24.18 -0.05 -23.70
CA VAL A 109 23.02 -0.34 -22.86
C VAL A 109 23.33 -1.71 -22.28
N SER A 110 23.88 -1.75 -21.08
CA SER A 110 24.02 -2.99 -20.32
C SER A 110 22.60 -3.39 -19.92
N GLY A 111 21.87 -3.93 -20.89
CA GLY A 111 20.57 -4.52 -20.65
C GLY A 111 20.77 -5.64 -19.63
N LYS A 112 19.94 -5.62 -18.59
CA LYS A 112 19.86 -6.74 -17.65
C LYS A 112 19.75 -8.05 -18.44
N SER A 113 20.51 -9.05 -18.01
CA SER A 113 20.41 -10.40 -18.58
C SER A 113 18.97 -10.90 -18.44
N GLU A 114 18.53 -11.80 -19.32
CA GLU A 114 17.16 -12.32 -19.26
C GLU A 114 16.88 -13.04 -17.94
N GLU A 115 17.89 -13.72 -17.41
CA GLU A 115 17.85 -14.40 -16.10
C GLU A 115 17.59 -13.42 -14.95
N GLU A 116 18.25 -12.25 -14.95
CA GLU A 116 18.01 -11.20 -13.95
C GLU A 116 16.60 -10.61 -14.01
N LYS A 117 16.03 -10.50 -15.22
CA LYS A 117 14.65 -10.01 -15.38
C LYS A 117 13.66 -11.01 -14.79
N VAL A 118 13.89 -12.30 -15.03
CA VAL A 118 13.06 -13.37 -14.49
C VAL A 118 13.17 -13.43 -12.96
N SER A 119 14.38 -13.25 -12.40
CA SER A 119 14.55 -13.21 -10.95
C SER A 119 13.88 -11.98 -10.31
N GLU A 120 14.01 -10.78 -10.91
CA GLU A 120 13.33 -9.58 -10.39
C GLU A 120 11.80 -9.71 -10.49
N ALA A 121 11.28 -10.32 -11.57
CA ALA A 121 9.85 -10.63 -11.68
C ALA A 121 9.37 -11.61 -10.60
N ALA A 122 10.14 -12.68 -10.36
CA ALA A 122 9.85 -13.66 -9.32
C ALA A 122 9.90 -13.06 -7.90
N GLU A 123 10.83 -12.13 -7.65
CA GLU A 123 10.90 -11.37 -6.40
C GLU A 123 9.67 -10.49 -6.18
N ILE A 124 9.10 -9.90 -7.23
CA ILE A 124 7.82 -9.17 -7.15
C ILE A 124 6.66 -10.15 -6.93
N GLY A 125 6.75 -11.35 -7.50
CA GLY A 125 5.81 -12.46 -7.29
C GLY A 125 5.06 -12.91 -8.55
N TYR A 126 5.59 -12.61 -9.73
CA TYR A 126 4.99 -13.02 -11.00
C TYR A 126 6.02 -13.63 -11.95
N ARG A 127 5.54 -14.47 -12.87
CA ARG A 127 6.30 -14.98 -14.01
C ARG A 127 5.54 -14.69 -15.29
N VAL A 128 6.28 -14.33 -16.34
CA VAL A 128 5.73 -14.11 -17.68
C VAL A 128 5.80 -15.43 -18.44
N VAL A 129 4.67 -15.90 -18.95
CA VAL A 129 4.58 -17.14 -19.74
C VAL A 129 4.79 -16.85 -21.22
N GLY A 130 4.30 -15.70 -21.67
CA GLY A 130 4.37 -15.23 -23.05
C GLY A 130 3.07 -14.53 -23.49
N PRO A 131 2.98 -14.14 -24.76
CA PRO A 131 1.82 -13.42 -25.27
C PRO A 131 0.59 -14.32 -25.37
N LEU A 132 -0.58 -13.71 -25.20
CA LEU A 132 -1.87 -14.34 -25.47
C LEU A 132 -2.11 -14.44 -26.98
N ASP A 133 -2.43 -15.64 -27.44
CA ASP A 133 -2.82 -15.86 -28.82
C ASP A 133 -4.17 -15.18 -29.12
N PRO A 134 -4.31 -14.41 -30.22
CA PRO A 134 -5.54 -13.67 -30.52
C PRO A 134 -6.80 -14.54 -30.66
N SER A 135 -6.63 -15.83 -30.93
CA SER A 135 -7.76 -16.78 -31.09
C SER A 135 -8.21 -17.39 -29.77
N GLU A 136 -7.38 -17.34 -28.73
CA GLU A 136 -7.71 -17.91 -27.44
C GLU A 136 -8.70 -17.03 -26.69
N LYS A 137 -9.68 -17.67 -26.04
CA LYS A 137 -10.61 -17.00 -25.12
C LYS A 137 -10.14 -17.28 -23.70
N PRO A 138 -9.34 -16.39 -23.09
CA PRO A 138 -8.77 -16.65 -21.77
C PRO A 138 -9.80 -16.58 -20.64
N PHE A 139 -10.95 -15.94 -20.88
CA PHE A 139 -11.95 -15.70 -19.87
C PHE A 139 -12.93 -16.85 -19.77
N LYS A 140 -12.90 -17.50 -18.61
CA LYS A 140 -13.87 -18.52 -18.20
C LYS A 140 -15.08 -17.86 -17.53
N PRO A 141 -16.24 -18.52 -17.48
CA PRO A 141 -17.36 -18.05 -16.66
C PRO A 141 -16.94 -17.93 -15.19
N TRP A 142 -17.68 -17.11 -14.44
CA TRP A 142 -17.43 -16.89 -13.02
C TRP A 142 -17.45 -18.20 -12.22
N GLU A 143 -16.45 -18.38 -11.36
CA GLU A 143 -16.30 -19.55 -10.49
C GLU A 143 -16.43 -19.13 -9.02
N LEU A 144 -16.97 -20.02 -8.18
CA LEU A 144 -17.17 -19.76 -6.73
C LEU A 144 -15.89 -20.02 -5.93
N ALA A 145 -14.78 -19.46 -6.39
CA ALA A 145 -13.48 -19.52 -5.74
C ALA A 145 -12.82 -18.15 -5.76
N PHE A 146 -12.07 -17.84 -4.70
CA PHE A 146 -11.28 -16.62 -4.60
C PHE A 146 -9.89 -16.94 -4.05
N ALA A 147 -8.95 -16.04 -4.35
CA ALA A 147 -7.58 -16.10 -3.85
C ALA A 147 -7.20 -14.75 -3.23
N VAL A 148 -6.22 -14.77 -2.32
CA VAL A 148 -5.50 -13.57 -1.91
C VAL A 148 -4.09 -13.67 -2.46
N VAL A 149 -3.76 -12.76 -3.38
CA VAL A 149 -2.45 -12.70 -4.04
C VAL A 149 -1.67 -11.51 -3.54
N GLN A 150 -0.35 -11.65 -3.48
CA GLN A 150 0.56 -10.57 -3.16
C GLN A 150 1.39 -10.22 -4.40
N ILE A 151 1.35 -8.95 -4.79
CA ILE A 151 2.16 -8.41 -5.89
C ILE A 151 2.99 -7.27 -5.30
N GLY A 152 4.31 -7.45 -5.25
CA GLY A 152 5.21 -6.55 -4.54
C GLY A 152 4.83 -6.43 -3.06
N SER A 153 4.47 -5.22 -2.63
CA SER A 153 4.08 -4.92 -1.24
C SER A 153 2.56 -4.89 -1.02
N HIS A 154 1.76 -5.11 -2.06
CA HIS A 154 0.31 -5.01 -2.00
C HIS A 154 -0.37 -6.38 -2.08
N GLN A 155 -1.49 -6.53 -1.36
CA GLN A 155 -2.30 -7.73 -1.36
C GLN A 155 -3.67 -7.44 -1.97
N PHE A 156 -4.14 -8.37 -2.80
CA PHE A 156 -5.41 -8.26 -3.50
C PHE A 156 -6.23 -9.51 -3.29
N LYS A 157 -7.52 -9.34 -2.96
CA LYS A 157 -8.50 -10.41 -3.07
C LYS A 157 -8.98 -10.45 -4.52
N VAL A 158 -8.90 -11.62 -5.14
CA VAL A 158 -9.22 -11.82 -6.55
C VAL A 158 -10.08 -13.04 -6.75
N SER A 159 -10.96 -12.96 -7.73
CA SER A 159 -11.77 -14.05 -8.27
C SER A 159 -11.58 -14.11 -9.78
N ASN A 160 -12.03 -15.19 -10.41
CA ASN A 160 -11.96 -15.32 -11.87
C ASN A 160 -12.78 -14.21 -12.55
N GLY A 161 -12.16 -13.48 -13.49
CA GLY A 161 -12.78 -12.38 -14.21
C GLY A 161 -12.70 -11.04 -13.50
N ASP A 162 -12.00 -10.91 -12.38
CA ASP A 162 -11.75 -9.62 -11.74
C ASP A 162 -10.68 -8.82 -12.50
N SER A 163 -10.84 -7.49 -12.54
CA SER A 163 -9.78 -6.57 -12.99
C SER A 163 -9.18 -5.85 -11.79
N ILE A 164 -7.85 -5.89 -11.66
CA ILE A 164 -7.11 -5.20 -10.61
C ILE A 164 -6.08 -4.24 -11.19
N PHE A 165 -5.87 -3.11 -10.51
CA PHE A 165 -4.78 -2.20 -10.80
C PHE A 165 -3.61 -2.51 -9.87
N THR A 166 -2.43 -2.63 -10.45
CA THR A 166 -1.18 -2.94 -9.74
C THR A 166 -0.13 -1.88 -10.08
N GLU A 167 0.96 -1.90 -9.33
CA GLU A 167 2.15 -1.11 -9.68
C GLU A 167 2.65 -1.45 -11.09
N ARG A 168 3.49 -0.59 -11.66
CA ARG A 168 4.04 -0.83 -12.99
C ARG A 168 4.91 -2.08 -12.99
N LEU A 169 4.51 -3.08 -13.79
CA LEU A 169 5.30 -4.27 -14.07
C LEU A 169 6.22 -3.96 -15.26
N LYS A 170 7.54 -4.13 -15.06
CA LYS A 170 8.56 -3.69 -16.03
C LYS A 170 8.83 -4.69 -17.15
N PHE A 171 8.54 -5.97 -16.91
CA PHE A 171 8.98 -7.09 -17.77
C PHE A 171 7.86 -7.78 -18.51
N CYS A 172 6.67 -7.19 -18.55
CA CYS A 172 5.53 -7.71 -19.29
C CYS A 172 5.01 -6.63 -20.25
N ASP A 173 4.50 -7.08 -21.38
CA ASP A 173 3.83 -6.27 -22.38
C ASP A 173 2.31 -6.49 -22.34
N VAL A 174 1.58 -5.69 -23.12
CA VAL A 174 0.13 -5.80 -23.24
C VAL A 174 -0.24 -7.11 -23.92
N ASN A 175 -1.26 -7.79 -23.38
CA ASN A 175 -1.70 -9.14 -23.75
C ASN A 175 -0.77 -10.28 -23.29
N ASP A 176 0.24 -10.03 -22.46
CA ASP A 176 1.01 -11.14 -21.88
C ASP A 176 0.20 -11.91 -20.84
N LYS A 177 0.40 -13.23 -20.84
CA LYS A 177 -0.07 -14.16 -19.81
C LYS A 177 0.93 -14.17 -18.65
N LEU A 178 0.42 -13.89 -17.47
CA LEU A 178 1.16 -13.88 -16.22
C LEU A 178 0.69 -15.00 -15.30
N ILE A 179 1.63 -15.61 -14.60
CA ILE A 179 1.37 -16.49 -13.47
C ILE A 179 1.81 -15.77 -12.21
N LEU A 180 0.89 -15.59 -11.28
CA LEU A 180 1.15 -15.04 -9.95
C LEU A 180 1.39 -16.20 -8.98
N ASP A 181 2.63 -16.32 -8.52
CA ASP A 181 3.08 -17.42 -7.65
C ASP A 181 2.87 -17.12 -6.16
N LYS A 182 2.89 -15.84 -5.78
CA LYS A 182 2.73 -15.42 -4.39
C LYS A 182 1.27 -15.41 -3.97
N VAL A 183 0.72 -16.59 -3.76
CA VAL A 183 -0.64 -16.79 -3.24
C VAL A 183 -0.58 -17.02 -1.73
N LEU A 184 -1.32 -16.20 -0.98
CA LEU A 184 -1.36 -16.25 0.49
C LEU A 184 -2.50 -17.13 1.01
N MET A 185 -3.62 -17.15 0.29
CA MET A 185 -4.82 -17.87 0.72
C MET A 185 -5.67 -18.23 -0.50
N LEU A 186 -6.31 -19.39 -0.44
CA LEU A 186 -7.36 -19.81 -1.37
C LEU A 186 -8.64 -20.07 -0.58
N GLY A 187 -9.78 -19.70 -1.15
CA GLY A 187 -11.09 -19.92 -0.54
C GLY A 187 -12.11 -20.36 -1.58
N SER A 188 -12.88 -21.39 -1.23
CA SER A 188 -14.01 -21.93 -1.97
C SER A 188 -15.21 -22.01 -1.02
N THR A 189 -16.35 -22.47 -1.52
CA THR A 189 -17.54 -22.67 -0.68
C THR A 189 -17.34 -23.82 0.32
N ALA A 190 -16.55 -24.84 -0.05
CA ALA A 190 -16.32 -26.03 0.76
C ALA A 190 -15.12 -25.90 1.71
N GLU A 191 -14.06 -25.22 1.27
CA GLU A 191 -12.78 -25.22 1.97
C GLU A 191 -12.08 -23.85 1.92
N THR A 192 -11.20 -23.60 2.88
CA THR A 192 -10.32 -22.42 2.90
C THR A 192 -8.93 -22.88 3.28
N ILE A 193 -7.97 -22.61 2.41
CA ILE A 193 -6.58 -23.01 2.55
C ILE A 193 -5.76 -21.74 2.82
N ILE A 194 -5.05 -21.72 3.96
CA ILE A 194 -4.28 -20.56 4.41
C ILE A 194 -2.79 -20.89 4.34
N GLY A 195 -2.03 -20.04 3.63
CA GLY A 195 -0.57 -20.17 3.46
C GLY A 195 0.22 -19.78 4.71
N ARG A 196 1.46 -20.29 4.78
CA ARG A 196 2.43 -19.97 5.84
C ARG A 196 3.86 -19.94 5.28
N PRO A 197 4.35 -18.82 4.71
CA PRO A 197 3.64 -17.58 4.39
C PRO A 197 2.89 -17.62 3.05
N VAL A 198 3.35 -18.42 2.08
CA VAL A 198 2.74 -18.62 0.75
C VAL A 198 2.27 -20.06 0.58
N LEU A 199 1.39 -20.31 -0.40
CA LEU A 199 0.95 -21.65 -0.81
C LEU A 199 1.75 -22.11 -2.03
N PRO A 200 2.52 -23.21 -1.94
CA PRO A 200 3.43 -23.63 -3.03
C PRO A 200 2.70 -24.21 -4.24
N ASP A 201 1.56 -24.88 -4.03
CA ASP A 201 0.81 -25.57 -5.10
C ASP A 201 -0.29 -24.70 -5.72
N ALA A 202 -0.36 -23.43 -5.31
CA ALA A 202 -1.36 -22.48 -5.76
C ALA A 202 -0.77 -21.54 -6.82
N ALA A 203 -1.52 -21.30 -7.89
CA ALA A 203 -1.14 -20.36 -8.93
C ALA A 203 -2.37 -19.61 -9.43
N VAL A 204 -2.23 -18.30 -9.64
CA VAL A 204 -3.27 -17.47 -10.23
C VAL A 204 -2.82 -17.01 -11.61
N HIS A 205 -3.61 -17.34 -12.63
CA HIS A 205 -3.36 -16.94 -14.00
C HIS A 205 -4.05 -15.60 -14.27
N ALA A 206 -3.32 -14.70 -14.92
CA ALA A 206 -3.80 -13.38 -15.27
C ALA A 206 -3.31 -12.96 -16.65
N VAL A 207 -3.96 -11.99 -17.25
CA VAL A 207 -3.55 -11.36 -18.50
C VAL A 207 -3.40 -9.86 -18.28
N VAL A 208 -2.37 -9.27 -18.90
CA VAL A 208 -2.19 -7.81 -18.92
C VAL A 208 -3.14 -7.19 -19.93
N GLU A 209 -4.12 -6.43 -19.46
CA GLU A 209 -5.05 -5.71 -20.36
C GLU A 209 -4.43 -4.43 -20.92
N GLU A 210 -3.81 -3.63 -20.05
CA GLU A 210 -3.22 -2.35 -20.43
C GLU A 210 -2.22 -1.83 -19.40
N HIS A 211 -1.33 -0.96 -19.85
CA HIS A 211 -0.54 -0.09 -18.98
C HIS A 211 -1.17 1.31 -19.00
N ALA A 212 -1.68 1.73 -17.84
CA ALA A 212 -2.43 2.96 -17.70
C ALA A 212 -1.65 4.00 -16.87
N LEU A 213 -1.97 5.27 -17.08
CA LEU A 213 -1.56 6.35 -16.18
C LEU A 213 -2.69 6.64 -15.21
N ASP A 214 -2.37 6.70 -13.93
CA ASP A 214 -3.31 7.11 -12.89
C ASP A 214 -3.72 8.59 -13.07
N ALA A 215 -4.78 8.97 -12.37
CA ALA A 215 -5.23 10.34 -12.26
C ALA A 215 -4.08 11.27 -11.82
N LYS A 216 -4.07 12.48 -12.36
CA LYS A 216 -3.03 13.46 -12.01
C LYS A 216 -3.20 13.87 -10.54
N VAL A 217 -2.21 13.56 -9.72
CA VAL A 217 -2.10 14.09 -8.35
C VAL A 217 -1.33 15.41 -8.41
N ILE A 218 -1.95 16.50 -7.95
CA ILE A 218 -1.31 17.83 -7.94
C ILE A 218 -0.67 18.06 -6.58
N ILE A 219 0.65 18.18 -6.58
CA ILE A 219 1.46 18.53 -5.40
C ILE A 219 1.63 20.05 -5.39
N PHE A 220 0.91 20.71 -4.50
CA PHE A 220 1.03 22.15 -4.29
C PHE A 220 1.79 22.45 -2.99
N LYS A 221 2.91 23.16 -3.09
CA LYS A 221 3.73 23.61 -1.96
C LYS A 221 3.65 25.13 -1.85
N LYS A 222 3.35 25.65 -0.67
CA LYS A 222 3.31 27.10 -0.39
C LYS A 222 3.88 27.40 0.99
N LYS A 223 4.75 28.40 1.11
CA LYS A 223 5.20 28.95 2.40
C LYS A 223 4.60 30.35 2.59
N ARG A 224 4.02 30.58 3.77
CA ARG A 224 3.37 31.86 4.12
C ARG A 224 4.41 32.98 4.22
N ARG A 225 4.12 34.17 3.70
CA ARG A 225 4.99 35.38 3.74
C ARG A 225 6.40 35.22 3.13
N LYS A 226 6.71 34.10 2.47
CA LYS A 226 8.03 33.84 1.86
C LYS A 226 8.02 33.87 0.33
N ASN A 227 6.96 34.40 -0.29
CA ASN A 227 6.68 34.38 -1.74
C ASN A 227 6.93 33.03 -2.45
N TYR A 228 6.96 31.94 -1.69
CA TYR A 228 7.27 30.61 -2.20
C TYR A 228 5.97 29.87 -2.48
N ARG A 229 5.72 29.58 -3.75
CA ARG A 229 4.63 28.74 -4.25
C ARG A 229 5.16 27.87 -5.39
N ARG A 230 4.92 26.57 -5.35
CA ARG A 230 5.30 25.61 -6.39
C ARG A 230 4.15 24.64 -6.60
N THR A 231 3.80 24.39 -7.86
CA THR A 231 2.78 23.42 -8.25
C THR A 231 3.45 22.40 -9.16
N ARG A 232 3.39 21.12 -8.82
CA ARG A 232 3.90 20.01 -9.64
C ARG A 232 2.80 18.97 -9.81
N GLY A 233 2.66 18.41 -11.01
CA GLY A 233 1.82 17.24 -11.22
C GLY A 233 2.63 15.95 -11.09
N HIS A 234 2.01 14.90 -10.55
CA HIS A 234 2.49 13.52 -10.60
C HIS A 234 1.42 12.64 -11.24
N ARG A 235 1.84 11.67 -12.05
CA ARG A 235 0.99 10.60 -12.58
C ARG A 235 1.74 9.30 -12.40
N GLN A 236 1.13 8.38 -11.67
CA GLN A 236 1.72 7.07 -11.45
C GLN A 236 1.38 6.15 -12.61
N GLU A 237 2.36 5.38 -13.10
CA GLU A 237 2.09 4.32 -14.06
C GLU A 237 1.58 3.08 -13.33
N LEU A 238 0.53 2.47 -13.85
CA LEU A 238 -0.14 1.29 -13.32
C LEU A 238 -0.27 0.23 -14.40
N THR A 239 -0.34 -1.02 -13.97
CA THR A 239 -0.66 -2.16 -14.85
C THR A 239 -2.02 -2.70 -14.47
N LYS A 240 -2.92 -2.78 -15.45
CA LYS A 240 -4.24 -3.38 -15.26
C LYS A 240 -4.16 -4.86 -15.62
N LEU A 241 -4.39 -5.70 -14.63
CA LEU A 241 -4.43 -7.14 -14.78
C LEU A 241 -5.86 -7.64 -14.75
N ARG A 242 -6.16 -8.61 -15.60
CA ARG A 242 -7.43 -9.34 -15.60
C ARG A 242 -7.17 -10.78 -15.22
N ILE A 243 -7.85 -11.24 -14.17
CA ILE A 243 -7.66 -12.59 -13.64
C ILE A 243 -8.44 -13.58 -14.49
N THR A 244 -7.80 -14.67 -14.91
CA THR A 244 -8.37 -15.65 -15.83
C THR A 244 -8.67 -16.99 -15.17
N ASP A 245 -7.82 -17.41 -14.22
CA ASP A 245 -7.99 -18.71 -13.57
C ASP A 245 -7.31 -18.73 -12.19
N ILE A 246 -7.88 -19.53 -11.29
CA ILE A 246 -7.33 -19.81 -9.96
C ILE A 246 -7.11 -21.32 -9.87
N GLN A 247 -5.87 -21.74 -9.60
CA GLN A 247 -5.47 -23.14 -9.47
C GLN A 247 -5.09 -23.48 -8.02
N GLY A 248 -5.27 -24.75 -7.64
CA GLY A 248 -4.90 -25.27 -6.32
C GLY A 248 -6.04 -25.39 -5.30
N ILE A 249 -7.31 -25.29 -5.74
CA ILE A 249 -8.49 -25.49 -4.87
C ILE A 249 -9.61 -26.22 -5.63
N GLU A 250 -10.40 -27.02 -4.91
CA GLU A 250 -11.59 -27.64 -5.49
C GLU A 250 -12.68 -26.59 -5.73
N LYS A 251 -13.03 -26.42 -7.01
CA LYS A 251 -14.07 -25.51 -7.47
C LYS A 251 -15.40 -26.23 -7.39
N SER A 252 -16.09 -26.14 -6.26
CA SER A 252 -17.42 -26.72 -6.12
C SER A 252 -18.38 -26.04 -7.09
N GLY A 253 -18.65 -26.69 -8.21
CA GLY A 253 -19.63 -26.21 -9.18
C GLY A 253 -21.01 -26.24 -8.57
N VAL A 254 -21.68 -25.09 -8.51
CA VAL A 254 -23.13 -25.11 -8.65
C VAL A 254 -23.40 -25.78 -9.99
N ALA A 255 -24.11 -26.91 -9.94
CA ALA A 255 -24.47 -27.71 -11.08
C ALA A 255 -24.97 -26.80 -12.22
N VAL A 256 -24.35 -26.91 -13.39
CA VAL A 256 -24.94 -26.43 -14.63
C VAL A 256 -26.21 -27.24 -14.81
N ALA A 257 -27.35 -26.66 -14.40
CA ALA A 257 -28.67 -27.21 -14.69
C ALA A 257 -28.82 -27.16 -16.21
N ALA A 258 -28.84 -28.36 -16.81
CA ALA A 258 -29.11 -28.58 -18.23
C ALA A 258 -30.56 -28.19 -18.60
#